data_AF-S9S5J2-F1
#
_entry.id   AF-S9S5J2-F1
#
_cell.length_a   1.000
_cell.length_b   1.000
_cell.length_c   1.000
_cell.angle_alpha   90.00
_cell.angle_beta   90.00
_cell.angle_gamma   90.00
#
_symmetry.space_group_name_H-M   'P 1'
#
loop_
_entity.id
_entity.type
_entity.pdbx_description
1 polymer ?
#
loop_
_entity_poly.entity_id
_entity_poly.type
_entity_poly.pdbx_seq_one_letter_code
_entity_poly.pdbx_strand_id
1 'polypeptide(L)'
;MTILPATFAIVATMALATPFQANAAIQCVTYARDVSGLNLKGDAWKWWEAAAGVYDRGNRPREGAVLVFKRQGKMAHGHVSVVRHMKNSRELLVDHANWA
;
A
#
# COMPACT_ATOMS: atom_id res chain seq x y z
N MET A 1 -0.54 -49.09 53.95
CA MET A 1 0.35 -47.93 54.09
C MET A 1 0.67 -47.46 52.68
N THR A 2 0.09 -46.32 52.29
CA THR A 2 0.51 -45.38 51.20
C THR A 2 0.58 -45.94 49.76
N ILE A 3 0.23 -45.27 48.66
CA ILE A 3 0.12 -43.83 48.34
C ILE A 3 -0.69 -43.72 47.01
N LEU A 4 -1.66 -42.80 46.92
CA LEU A 4 -2.33 -42.43 45.64
C LEU A 4 -1.35 -41.65 44.74
N PRO A 5 -1.33 -41.86 43.41
CA PRO A 5 -0.65 -40.93 42.51
C PRO A 5 -1.54 -39.71 42.30
N ALA A 6 -1.01 -38.55 42.71
CA ALA A 6 -1.61 -37.25 42.50
C ALA A 6 -1.72 -36.95 41.00
N THR A 7 -2.96 -36.85 40.49
CA THR A 7 -3.28 -36.29 39.18
C THR A 7 -2.91 -34.82 39.17
N PHE A 8 -1.79 -34.48 38.52
CA PHE A 8 -1.43 -33.09 38.21
C PHE A 8 -2.38 -32.55 37.14
N ALA A 9 -3.43 -31.84 37.56
CA ALA A 9 -4.24 -31.01 36.66
C ALA A 9 -3.46 -29.70 36.38
N ILE A 10 -2.73 -29.66 35.27
CA ILE A 10 -2.17 -28.42 34.74
C ILE A 10 -3.29 -27.71 33.98
N VAL A 11 -3.97 -26.78 34.63
CA VAL A 11 -4.84 -25.81 33.95
C VAL A 11 -3.92 -24.76 33.33
N ALA A 12 -3.67 -24.89 32.02
CA ALA A 12 -2.98 -23.87 31.24
C ALA A 12 -3.91 -22.67 31.05
N THR A 13 -3.74 -21.64 31.89
CA THR A 13 -4.37 -20.33 31.68
C THR A 13 -3.75 -19.69 30.45
N MET A 14 -4.32 -19.90 29.26
CA MET A 14 -3.99 -19.10 28.09
C MET A 14 -4.47 -17.68 28.34
N ALA A 15 -3.54 -16.78 28.64
CA ALA A 15 -3.79 -15.36 28.62
C ALA A 15 -4.30 -14.98 27.22
N LEU A 16 -5.48 -14.36 27.15
CA LEU A 16 -6.02 -13.78 25.93
C LEU A 16 -5.10 -12.63 25.50
N ALA A 17 -4.08 -12.93 24.70
CA ALA A 17 -3.32 -11.92 23.99
C ALA A 17 -4.27 -11.28 22.97
N THR A 18 -4.73 -10.06 23.24
CA THR A 18 -5.48 -9.29 22.25
C THR A 18 -4.53 -8.96 21.10
N PRO A 19 -4.89 -9.25 19.84
CA PRO A 19 -4.04 -8.89 18.71
C PRO A 19 -3.91 -7.36 18.67
N PHE A 20 -2.67 -6.87 18.66
CA PHE A 20 -2.41 -5.45 18.40
C PHE A 20 -2.75 -5.17 16.93
N GLN A 21 -3.89 -4.55 16.66
CA GLN A 21 -4.22 -4.04 15.34
C GLN A 21 -3.46 -2.72 15.13
N ALA A 22 -2.30 -2.81 14.49
CA ALA A 22 -1.62 -1.64 13.97
C ALA A 22 -2.45 -1.04 12.82
N ASN A 23 -3.05 0.13 13.03
CA ASN A 23 -3.64 0.94 11.95
C ASN A 23 -2.51 1.59 11.14
N ALA A 24 -1.80 0.79 10.35
CA ALA A 24 -0.81 1.31 9.42
C ALA A 24 -1.52 2.03 8.28
N ALA A 25 -1.23 3.32 8.08
CA ALA A 25 -1.71 4.05 6.91
C ALA A 25 -1.21 3.36 5.63
N ILE A 26 -2.13 3.06 4.71
CA ILE A 26 -1.79 2.47 3.41
C ILE A 26 -0.89 3.42 2.61
N GLN A 27 0.16 2.86 2.02
CA GLN A 27 1.13 3.63 1.22
C GLN A 27 0.61 3.85 -0.21
N CYS A 28 1.05 4.94 -0.86
CA CYS A 28 0.63 5.31 -2.22
C CYS A 28 0.81 4.18 -3.24
N VAL A 29 1.95 3.49 -3.21
CA VAL A 29 2.24 2.36 -4.12
C VAL A 29 1.32 1.18 -3.88
N THR A 30 0.95 0.89 -2.63
CA THR A 30 0.01 -0.21 -2.32
C THR A 30 -1.38 0.14 -2.82
N TYR A 31 -1.87 1.34 -2.49
CA TYR A 31 -3.15 1.83 -2.98
C TYR A 31 -3.23 1.83 -4.51
N ALA A 32 -2.21 2.36 -5.19
CA ALA A 32 -2.19 2.43 -6.65
C ALA A 32 -2.21 1.04 -7.31
N ARG A 33 -1.48 0.05 -6.76
CA ARG A 33 -1.55 -1.34 -7.26
C ARG A 33 -2.96 -1.91 -7.14
N ASP A 34 -3.57 -1.74 -5.96
CA ASP A 34 -4.87 -2.33 -5.66
C ASP A 34 -5.97 -1.75 -6.55
N VAL A 35 -5.91 -0.44 -6.86
CA VAL A 35 -6.92 0.25 -7.67
C VAL A 35 -6.65 0.14 -9.18
N SER A 36 -5.40 0.22 -9.63
CA SER A 36 -5.06 0.24 -11.07
C SER A 36 -4.78 -1.14 -11.66
N GLY A 37 -4.49 -2.15 -10.83
CA GLY A 37 -4.04 -3.47 -11.28
C GLY A 37 -2.61 -3.52 -11.83
N LEU A 38 -1.86 -2.40 -11.80
CA LEU A 38 -0.45 -2.40 -12.18
C LEU A 38 0.37 -3.26 -11.20
N ASN A 39 1.21 -4.15 -11.73
CA ASN A 39 2.08 -5.01 -10.93
C ASN A 39 3.51 -4.43 -10.87
N LEU A 40 3.63 -3.14 -10.57
CA LEU A 40 4.90 -2.43 -10.40
C LEU A 40 5.33 -2.42 -8.93
N LYS A 41 6.63 -2.55 -8.68
CA LYS A 41 7.21 -2.67 -7.32
C LYS A 41 8.32 -1.65 -7.09
N GLY A 42 8.66 -1.44 -5.82
CA GLY A 42 9.70 -0.51 -5.40
C GLY A 42 9.21 0.92 -5.23
N ASP A 43 10.16 1.85 -5.10
CA ASP A 43 9.87 3.27 -4.89
C ASP A 43 8.97 3.85 -5.99
N ALA A 44 8.03 4.71 -5.59
CA ALA A 44 7.06 5.33 -6.49
C ALA A 44 7.72 6.03 -7.69
N TRP A 45 8.79 6.79 -7.48
CA TRP A 45 9.47 7.51 -8.58
C TRP A 45 10.07 6.59 -9.66
N LYS A 46 10.36 5.32 -9.34
CA LYS A 46 10.93 4.35 -10.28
C LYS A 46 9.88 3.76 -11.21
N TRP A 47 8.59 3.91 -10.90
CA TRP A 47 7.50 3.31 -11.68
C TRP A 47 7.46 3.80 -13.12
N TRP A 48 7.92 5.02 -13.40
CA TRP A 48 7.95 5.55 -14.77
C TRP A 48 8.85 4.72 -15.70
N GLU A 49 10.05 4.36 -15.23
CA GLU A 49 10.98 3.52 -15.99
C GLU A 49 10.59 2.04 -15.91
N ALA A 50 10.10 1.57 -14.75
CA ALA A 50 9.66 0.19 -14.59
C ALA A 50 8.45 -0.17 -15.47
N ALA A 51 7.65 0.82 -15.87
CA ALA A 51 6.54 0.64 -16.80
C ALA A 51 6.99 0.45 -18.26
N ALA A 52 8.21 0.85 -18.62
CA ALA A 52 8.66 0.84 -20.01
C ALA A 52 8.66 -0.59 -20.59
N GLY A 53 7.97 -0.75 -21.73
CA GLY A 53 7.86 -2.04 -22.42
C GLY A 53 6.86 -3.03 -21.81
N VAL A 54 6.24 -2.70 -20.67
CA VAL A 54 5.24 -3.55 -20.00
C VAL A 54 3.87 -2.87 -19.93
N TYR A 55 3.85 -1.54 -19.77
CA TYR A 55 2.64 -0.73 -19.72
C TYR A 55 2.80 0.53 -20.60
N ASP A 56 1.68 1.01 -21.16
CA ASP A 56 1.67 2.26 -21.91
C ASP A 56 2.00 3.44 -21.01
N ARG A 57 3.00 4.24 -21.43
CA ARG A 57 3.44 5.44 -20.74
C ARG A 57 3.41 6.66 -21.66
N GLY A 58 3.15 7.82 -21.08
CA GLY A 58 3.09 9.07 -21.82
C GLY A 58 2.63 10.23 -20.94
N ASN A 59 2.64 11.43 -21.51
CA ASN A 59 2.42 12.66 -20.75
C ASN A 59 0.96 13.13 -20.78
N ARG A 60 0.10 12.44 -21.53
CA ARG A 60 -1.33 12.76 -21.62
C ARG A 60 -2.10 11.93 -20.59
N PRO A 61 -2.62 12.54 -19.51
CA PRO A 61 -3.39 11.81 -18.52
C PRO A 61 -4.71 11.32 -19.11
N ARG A 62 -5.20 10.21 -18.58
CA ARG A 62 -6.50 9.61 -18.86
C ARG A 62 -7.03 8.95 -17.59
N GLU A 63 -8.33 8.76 -17.49
CA GLU A 63 -8.94 8.05 -16.37
C GLU A 63 -8.35 6.64 -16.22
N GLY A 64 -8.11 6.21 -14.99
CA GLY A 64 -7.45 4.95 -14.66
C GLY A 64 -5.93 4.97 -14.84
N ALA A 65 -5.33 6.00 -15.44
CA ALA A 65 -3.88 6.12 -15.50
C ALA A 65 -3.28 6.41 -14.12
N VAL A 66 -2.03 6.01 -13.93
CA VAL A 66 -1.25 6.35 -12.72
C VAL A 66 -0.25 7.44 -13.06
N LEU A 67 -0.30 8.54 -12.31
CA LEU A 67 0.68 9.61 -12.36
C LEU A 67 1.88 9.24 -11.48
N VAL A 68 3.09 9.46 -11.97
CA VAL A 68 4.34 9.24 -11.24
C VAL A 68 4.99 10.59 -10.92
N PHE A 69 5.19 10.86 -9.64
CA PHE A 69 5.85 12.07 -9.15
C PHE A 69 7.30 11.77 -8.77
N LYS A 70 8.21 12.65 -9.21
CA LYS A 70 9.63 12.59 -8.86
C LYS A 70 9.84 12.82 -7.36
N ARG A 71 11.00 12.43 -6.87
CA ARG A 71 11.44 12.72 -5.49
C ARG A 71 11.52 14.22 -5.27
N GLN A 72 10.88 14.73 -4.22
CA GLN A 72 10.93 16.15 -3.87
C GLN A 72 10.64 16.38 -2.39
N GLY A 73 11.51 17.13 -1.71
CA GLY A 73 11.33 17.46 -0.29
C GLY A 73 11.17 16.21 0.58
N LYS A 74 10.03 16.11 1.27
CA LYS A 74 9.68 14.98 2.14
C LYS A 74 9.30 13.70 1.38
N MET A 75 8.97 13.79 0.08
CA MET A 75 8.73 12.63 -0.80
C MET A 75 10.04 11.99 -1.26
N ALA A 76 10.84 11.48 -0.33
CA ALA A 76 12.13 10.85 -0.64
C ALA A 76 12.00 9.61 -1.54
N HIS A 77 10.83 8.96 -1.55
CA HIS A 77 10.51 7.80 -2.39
C HIS A 77 9.68 8.15 -3.63
N GLY A 78 9.48 9.44 -3.91
CA GLY A 78 8.49 9.92 -4.89
C GLY A 78 7.06 9.66 -4.45
N HIS A 79 6.11 9.77 -5.38
CA HIS A 79 4.70 9.50 -5.12
C HIS A 79 3.99 8.98 -6.36
N VAL A 80 2.89 8.26 -6.18
CA VAL A 80 1.97 7.87 -7.25
C VAL A 80 0.53 8.18 -6.89
N SER A 81 -0.25 8.61 -7.88
CA SER A 81 -1.68 8.87 -7.72
C SER A 81 -2.45 8.32 -8.92
N VAL A 82 -3.64 7.78 -8.68
CA VAL A 82 -4.52 7.24 -9.73
C VAL A 82 -5.45 8.34 -10.23
N VAL A 83 -5.54 8.54 -11.54
CA VAL A 83 -6.47 9.51 -12.14
C VAL A 83 -7.88 8.96 -12.04
N ARG A 84 -8.70 9.55 -11.19
CA ARG A 84 -10.11 9.19 -11.02
C ARG A 84 -10.98 9.76 -12.13
N HIS A 85 -10.77 11.02 -12.49
CA HIS A 85 -11.63 11.70 -13.46
C HIS A 85 -10.93 12.87 -14.16
N MET A 86 -11.20 13.04 -15.45
CA MET A 86 -10.73 14.19 -16.24
C MET A 86 -11.80 15.30 -16.22
N LYS A 87 -11.59 16.37 -15.46
CA LYS A 87 -12.58 17.45 -15.32
C LYS A 87 -12.56 18.42 -16.51
N ASN A 88 -11.37 18.77 -17.00
CA ASN A 88 -11.18 19.55 -18.24
C ASN A 88 -9.74 19.37 -18.77
N SER A 89 -9.33 20.18 -19.75
CA SER A 89 -8.00 20.10 -20.37
C SER A 89 -6.83 20.45 -19.45
N ARG A 90 -7.08 21.05 -18.28
CA ARG A 90 -6.07 21.51 -17.32
C ARG A 90 -6.34 21.06 -15.88
N GLU A 91 -7.41 20.33 -15.63
CA GLU A 91 -7.83 19.90 -14.30
C GLU A 91 -8.27 18.45 -14.33
N LEU A 92 -7.74 17.68 -13.38
CA LEU A 92 -8.06 16.27 -13.18
C LEU A 92 -8.16 15.98 -11.69
N LEU A 93 -8.95 14.97 -11.36
CA LEU A 93 -9.08 14.46 -9.99
C LEU A 93 -8.24 13.20 -9.86
N VAL A 94 -7.48 13.13 -8.77
CA VAL A 94 -6.66 11.97 -8.43
C VAL A 94 -6.98 11.48 -7.04
N ASP A 95 -6.92 10.16 -6.88
CA ASP A 95 -6.98 9.52 -5.58
C ASP A 95 -5.61 8.93 -5.25
N HIS A 96 -5.22 9.02 -3.98
CA HIS A 96 -3.94 8.54 -3.48
C HIS A 96 -4.00 8.31 -1.96
N ALA A 97 -2.96 7.68 -1.42
CA ALA A 97 -2.80 7.46 0.01
C ALA A 97 -1.44 7.93 0.51
N ASN A 98 -1.39 8.36 1.77
CA ASN A 98 -0.19 8.77 2.51
C ASN A 98 0.78 9.65 1.70
N TRP A 99 0.37 10.90 1.43
CA TRP A 99 1.26 11.91 0.85
C TRP A 99 2.29 12.39 1.88
N ALA A 100 3.57 12.48 1.49
CA ALA A 100 4.68 12.83 2.37
C ALA A 100 5.24 14.23 2.09
#